data_AF-A0A356B163-F1
#
_entry.id   AF-A0A356B163-F1
#
_cell.length_a   1.000
_cell.length_b   1.000
_cell.length_c   1.000
_cell.angle_alpha   90.00
_cell.angle_beta   90.00
_cell.angle_gamma   90.00
#
_symmetry.space_group_name_H-M   'P 1'
#
loop_
_entity.id
_entity.type
_entity.pdbx_description
1 polymer ?
#
loop_
_entity_poly.entity_id
_entity_poly.type
_entity_poly.pdbx_seq_one_letter_code
_entity_poly.pdbx_strand_id
1 'polypeptide(L)'
;MNIGYACLVVGVPGCKIRTCTIKNATSDVLLSLIKSNIETLDNILDYNIRTGIMLFRISSDIIPFGSHPVNALNWWDVFSGKLQEIGCKAQSAGVRLSMHPGQYTVLNSPNPVVVKRALDDLRYHARFLDAMGLSKQHKIVLHIGGVYGDKPGAINRFIKQYRCLDENIRQRLVIENDDRQYTISEVLSIGKNEGIPVVFDNLHHQV
;
A
#
# COMPACT_ATOMS: atom_id res chain seq x y z
N MET A 1 -21.62 0.60 -8.96
CA MET A 1 -20.63 1.29 -8.10
C MET A 1 -20.20 0.30 -7.04
N ASN A 2 -18.90 0.07 -6.87
CA ASN A 2 -18.40 -0.82 -5.82
C ASN A 2 -18.09 -0.01 -4.56
N ILE A 3 -18.30 -0.61 -3.40
CA ILE A 3 -17.97 -0.02 -2.09
C ILE A 3 -16.81 -0.77 -1.46
N GLY A 4 -16.10 -0.10 -0.56
CA GLY A 4 -14.99 -0.66 0.19
C GLY A 4 -14.70 0.10 1.47
N TYR A 5 -13.81 -0.48 2.27
CA TYR A 5 -13.32 0.10 3.50
C TYR A 5 -11.83 -0.23 3.66
N ALA A 6 -11.22 0.30 4.72
CA ALA A 6 -9.79 0.24 4.93
C ALA A 6 -9.39 -0.52 6.18
N CYS A 7 -8.43 -1.43 6.01
CA CYS A 7 -7.58 -2.07 7.01
C CYS A 7 -8.28 -2.99 8.01
N LEU A 8 -9.36 -2.55 8.67
CA LEU A 8 -9.95 -3.20 9.83
C LEU A 8 -11.38 -3.66 9.54
N VAL A 9 -11.69 -4.91 9.91
CA VAL A 9 -13.06 -5.43 9.95
C VAL A 9 -13.49 -5.52 11.41
N VAL A 10 -14.23 -4.51 11.85
CA VAL A 10 -14.65 -4.42 13.26
C VAL A 10 -15.82 -5.39 13.49
N GLY A 11 -15.74 -6.18 14.56
CA GLY A 11 -16.82 -7.08 14.98
C GLY A 11 -16.88 -8.41 14.21
N VAL A 12 -15.94 -8.70 13.31
CA VAL A 12 -15.88 -9.98 12.59
C VAL A 12 -14.78 -10.87 13.19
N PRO A 13 -15.12 -12.06 13.73
CA PRO A 13 -14.13 -12.99 14.27
C PRO A 13 -13.07 -13.37 13.25
N GLY A 14 -11.82 -13.55 13.71
CA GLY A 14 -10.72 -13.96 12.83
C GLY A 14 -10.21 -12.88 11.87
N CYS A 15 -10.70 -11.64 11.97
CA CYS A 15 -10.31 -10.52 11.08
C CYS A 15 -9.34 -9.51 11.73
N LYS A 16 -8.65 -9.89 12.82
CA LYS A 16 -7.78 -8.99 13.58
C LYS A 16 -6.31 -9.19 13.21
N ILE A 17 -5.73 -8.20 12.53
CA ILE A 17 -4.29 -8.13 12.27
C ILE A 17 -3.50 -7.97 13.57
N ARG A 18 -2.35 -8.64 13.64
CA ARG A 18 -1.44 -8.64 14.77
C ARG A 18 -0.06 -8.09 14.37
N THR A 19 0.62 -7.50 15.33
CA THR A 19 2.00 -7.05 15.21
C THR A 19 2.74 -7.24 16.54
N CYS A 20 4.03 -6.94 16.57
CA CYS A 20 4.84 -6.92 17.79
C CYS A 20 5.71 -5.66 17.84
N THR A 21 6.36 -5.45 18.98
CA THR A 21 7.38 -4.40 19.11
C THR A 21 8.71 -4.89 18.53
N ILE A 22 9.58 -3.97 18.09
CA ILE A 22 10.89 -4.31 17.48
C ILE A 22 11.72 -5.25 18.38
N LYS A 23 11.70 -5.04 19.70
CA LYS A 23 12.42 -5.89 20.67
C LYS A 23 12.00 -7.36 20.66
N ASN A 24 10.78 -7.66 20.19
CA ASN A 24 10.20 -8.99 20.14
C ASN A 24 10.16 -9.56 18.71
N ALA A 25 10.72 -8.85 17.72
CA ALA A 25 10.68 -9.22 16.31
C ALA A 25 11.72 -10.29 15.96
N THR A 26 11.67 -11.44 16.64
CA THR A 26 12.47 -12.61 16.27
C THR A 26 11.86 -13.31 15.06
N SER A 27 12.66 -14.08 14.31
CA SER A 27 12.21 -14.80 13.12
C SER A 27 10.96 -15.66 13.37
N ASP A 28 10.93 -16.43 14.47
CA ASP A 28 9.78 -17.30 14.79
C ASP A 28 8.52 -16.51 15.12
N VAL A 29 8.67 -15.40 15.86
CA VAL A 29 7.56 -14.49 16.17
C VAL A 29 7.02 -13.86 14.90
N LEU A 30 7.90 -13.37 14.03
CA LEU A 30 7.51 -12.77 12.74
C LEU A 30 6.83 -13.79 11.83
N LEU A 31 7.36 -15.01 11.69
CA LEU A 31 6.74 -16.08 10.91
C LEU A 31 5.32 -16.41 11.41
N SER A 32 5.16 -16.54 12.73
CA SER A 32 3.87 -16.80 13.36
C SER A 32 2.86 -15.66 13.11
N LEU A 33 3.30 -14.40 13.25
CA LEU A 33 2.46 -13.22 13.00
C LEU A 33 2.07 -13.11 11.54
N ILE A 34 3.02 -13.27 10.61
CA ILE A 34 2.78 -13.20 9.16
C ILE A 34 1.77 -14.28 8.76
N LYS A 35 1.97 -15.53 9.20
CA LYS A 35 1.02 -16.62 8.94
C LYS A 35 -0.40 -16.25 9.40
N SER A 36 -0.53 -15.81 10.64
CA SER A 36 -1.82 -15.42 11.23
C SER A 36 -2.47 -14.24 10.50
N ASN A 37 -1.67 -13.27 10.05
CA ASN A 37 -2.14 -12.11 9.30
C ASN A 37 -2.59 -12.46 7.87
N ILE A 38 -1.89 -13.37 7.20
CA ILE A 38 -2.28 -13.89 5.88
C ILE A 38 -3.59 -14.68 5.98
N GLU A 39 -3.76 -15.53 7.00
CA GLU A 39 -5.03 -16.21 7.29
C GLU A 39 -6.15 -15.22 7.61
N THR A 40 -5.82 -14.14 8.32
CA THR A 40 -6.75 -13.03 8.58
C THR A 40 -7.21 -12.37 7.28
N LEU A 41 -6.31 -12.06 6.34
CA LEU A 41 -6.68 -11.50 5.05
C LEU A 41 -7.63 -12.42 4.27
N ASP A 42 -7.41 -13.73 4.34
CA ASP A 42 -8.28 -14.72 3.70
C ASP A 42 -9.72 -14.65 4.26
N ASN A 43 -9.87 -14.59 5.60
CA ASN A 43 -11.15 -14.43 6.27
C ASN A 43 -11.85 -13.10 5.90
N ILE A 44 -11.07 -12.02 5.74
CA ILE A 44 -11.58 -10.71 5.33
C ILE A 44 -12.14 -10.79 3.92
N LEU A 45 -11.45 -11.48 2.99
CA LEU A 45 -11.97 -11.69 1.64
C LEU A 45 -13.26 -12.51 1.66
N ASP A 46 -13.33 -13.59 2.44
CA ASP A 46 -14.56 -14.38 2.56
C ASP A 46 -15.73 -13.53 3.07
N TYR A 47 -15.49 -12.69 4.07
CA TYR A 47 -16.48 -11.73 4.57
C TYR A 47 -16.92 -10.75 3.49
N ASN A 48 -15.96 -10.15 2.79
CA ASN A 48 -16.22 -9.16 1.74
C ASN A 48 -17.01 -9.75 0.58
N ILE A 49 -16.63 -10.95 0.12
CA ILE A 49 -17.31 -11.67 -0.95
C ILE A 49 -18.76 -11.97 -0.56
N ARG A 50 -18.96 -12.52 0.65
CA ARG A 50 -20.31 -12.84 1.16
C ARG A 50 -21.21 -11.61 1.31
N THR A 51 -20.63 -10.44 1.62
CA THR A 51 -21.37 -9.20 1.88
C THR A 51 -21.47 -8.27 0.68
N GLY A 52 -20.87 -8.63 -0.46
CA GLY A 52 -20.91 -7.79 -1.67
C GLY A 52 -19.93 -6.60 -1.65
N ILE A 53 -18.94 -6.58 -0.74
CA ILE A 53 -17.94 -5.52 -0.66
C ILE A 53 -16.77 -5.85 -1.59
N MET A 54 -16.65 -5.11 -2.69
CA MET A 54 -15.73 -5.44 -3.80
C MET A 54 -14.47 -4.57 -3.86
N LEU A 55 -14.30 -3.65 -2.90
CA LEU A 55 -13.07 -2.87 -2.72
C LEU A 55 -12.54 -3.09 -1.29
N PHE A 56 -11.24 -3.31 -1.15
CA PHE A 56 -10.63 -3.40 0.18
C PHE A 56 -9.20 -2.88 0.19
N ARG A 57 -8.90 -1.98 1.13
CA ARG A 57 -7.53 -1.53 1.37
C ARG A 57 -6.87 -2.40 2.43
N ILE A 58 -5.88 -3.18 2.01
CA ILE A 58 -5.10 -4.04 2.89
C ILE A 58 -4.23 -3.15 3.78
N SER A 59 -4.15 -3.50 5.06
CA SER A 59 -3.25 -2.83 6.01
C SER A 59 -1.79 -3.05 5.64
N SER A 60 -0.97 -2.00 5.69
CA SER A 60 0.49 -2.10 5.56
C SER A 60 1.12 -2.96 6.66
N ASP A 61 0.42 -3.19 7.78
CA ASP A 61 0.87 -4.08 8.87
C ASP A 61 0.64 -5.57 8.60
N ILE A 62 0.09 -5.94 7.44
CA ILE A 62 -0.15 -7.34 7.05
C ILE A 62 1.14 -8.16 7.17
N ILE A 63 2.28 -7.59 6.75
CA ILE A 63 3.62 -8.07 7.07
C ILE A 63 4.23 -7.13 8.11
N PRO A 64 4.36 -7.53 9.38
CA PRO A 64 5.02 -6.71 10.39
C PRO A 64 6.42 -6.33 9.93
N PHE A 65 6.74 -5.03 9.99
CA PHE A 65 8.04 -4.51 9.59
C PHE A 65 8.42 -4.82 8.13
N GLY A 66 7.46 -4.93 7.21
CA GLY A 66 7.67 -5.43 5.84
C GLY A 66 8.76 -4.72 5.02
N SER A 67 9.07 -3.46 5.33
CA SER A 67 10.15 -2.67 4.70
C SER A 67 11.34 -2.38 5.63
N HIS A 68 11.28 -2.78 6.89
CA HIS A 68 12.30 -2.47 7.88
C HIS A 68 13.31 -3.64 8.02
N PRO A 69 14.63 -3.37 8.10
CA PRO A 69 15.67 -4.41 8.16
C PRO A 69 15.57 -5.44 9.29
N VAL A 70 14.77 -5.16 10.33
CA VAL A 70 14.49 -6.12 11.41
C VAL A 70 13.75 -7.37 10.91
N ASN A 71 12.95 -7.23 9.87
CA ASN A 71 12.31 -8.36 9.20
C ASN A 71 13.18 -8.79 8.01
N ALA A 72 14.10 -9.71 8.28
CA ALA A 72 15.00 -10.30 7.29
C ALA A 72 14.40 -11.55 6.60
N LEU A 73 13.10 -11.83 6.78
CA LEU A 73 12.47 -13.04 6.25
C LEU A 73 12.13 -12.88 4.77
N ASN A 74 12.38 -13.93 3.99
CA ASN A 74 11.87 -14.08 2.62
C ASN A 74 10.41 -14.57 2.63
N TRP A 75 9.53 -13.82 3.29
CA TRP A 75 8.14 -14.23 3.53
C TRP A 75 7.34 -14.45 2.23
N TRP A 76 7.71 -13.79 1.14
CA TRP A 76 7.06 -13.96 -0.17
C TRP A 76 7.30 -15.36 -0.74
N ASP A 77 8.45 -15.98 -0.45
CA ASP A 77 8.75 -17.35 -0.85
C ASP A 77 8.13 -18.35 0.12
N VAL A 78 8.31 -18.10 1.43
CA VAL A 78 7.81 -18.98 2.52
C VAL A 78 6.29 -19.14 2.46
N PHE A 79 5.55 -18.07 2.18
CA PHE A 79 4.08 -18.08 2.14
C PHE A 79 3.52 -17.99 0.71
N SER A 80 4.36 -18.20 -0.31
CA SER A 80 3.99 -18.10 -1.73
C SER A 80 2.69 -18.82 -2.09
N GLY A 81 2.56 -20.10 -1.70
CA GLY A 81 1.37 -20.91 -2.00
C GLY A 81 0.09 -20.29 -1.44
N LYS A 82 0.09 -19.84 -0.17
CA LYS A 82 -1.10 -19.24 0.44
C LYS A 82 -1.41 -17.85 -0.12
N LEU A 83 -0.38 -17.04 -0.39
CA LEU A 83 -0.58 -15.71 -1.00
C LEU A 83 -1.20 -15.83 -2.40
N GLN A 84 -0.73 -16.78 -3.22
CA GLN A 84 -1.30 -17.05 -4.55
C GLN A 84 -2.75 -17.55 -4.46
N GLU A 85 -3.06 -18.44 -3.51
CA GLU A 85 -4.43 -18.90 -3.26
C GLU A 85 -5.38 -17.72 -2.97
N ILE A 86 -4.98 -16.84 -2.05
CA ILE A 86 -5.75 -15.64 -1.67
C ILE A 86 -5.89 -14.68 -2.86
N GLY A 87 -4.84 -14.48 -3.64
CA GLY A 87 -4.90 -13.62 -4.83
C GLY A 87 -5.79 -14.19 -5.94
N CYS A 88 -5.78 -15.51 -6.16
CA CYS A 88 -6.71 -16.19 -7.05
C CYS A 88 -8.16 -16.04 -6.58
N LYS A 89 -8.41 -16.17 -5.28
CA LYS A 89 -9.73 -15.93 -4.67
C LYS A 89 -10.21 -14.50 -4.94
N ALA A 90 -9.37 -13.50 -4.65
CA ALA A 90 -9.69 -12.09 -4.89
C ALA A 90 -10.04 -11.81 -6.36
N GLN A 91 -9.22 -12.32 -7.29
CA GLN A 91 -9.42 -12.12 -8.73
C GLN A 91 -10.68 -12.82 -9.23
N SER A 92 -10.92 -14.08 -8.82
CA SER A 92 -12.10 -14.85 -9.24
C SER A 92 -13.41 -14.23 -8.76
N ALA A 93 -13.40 -13.62 -7.57
CA ALA A 93 -14.55 -12.91 -7.02
C ALA A 93 -14.69 -11.46 -7.51
N GLY A 94 -13.73 -10.94 -8.28
CA GLY A 94 -13.72 -9.55 -8.74
C GLY A 94 -13.45 -8.52 -7.64
N VAL A 95 -12.82 -8.92 -6.53
CA VAL A 95 -12.43 -8.00 -5.45
C VAL A 95 -11.20 -7.22 -5.87
N ARG A 96 -11.31 -5.89 -5.87
CA ARG A 96 -10.19 -4.99 -6.14
C ARG A 96 -9.53 -4.56 -4.84
N LEU A 97 -8.22 -4.77 -4.77
CA LEU A 97 -7.41 -4.52 -3.59
C LEU A 97 -6.54 -3.29 -3.77
N SER A 98 -6.28 -2.58 -2.68
CA SER A 98 -5.30 -1.51 -2.65
C SER A 98 -4.47 -1.55 -1.37
N MET A 99 -3.38 -0.80 -1.37
CA MET A 99 -2.64 -0.44 -0.17
C MET A 99 -2.37 1.07 -0.19
N HIS A 100 -2.16 1.67 0.98
CA HIS A 100 -1.82 3.08 1.12
C HIS A 100 -0.72 3.18 2.18
N PRO A 101 0.56 3.25 1.77
CA PRO A 101 1.68 3.44 2.66
C PRO A 101 1.46 4.64 3.60
N GLY A 102 1.92 4.51 4.84
CA GLY A 102 1.70 5.55 5.85
C GLY A 102 2.39 6.88 5.51
N GLN A 103 2.08 7.91 6.30
CA GLN A 103 2.58 9.29 6.16
C GLN A 103 4.12 9.45 6.12
N TYR A 104 4.87 8.42 6.49
CA TYR A 104 6.34 8.44 6.48
C TYR A 104 6.95 8.04 5.13
N THR A 105 6.14 7.53 4.20
CA THR A 105 6.55 7.13 2.84
C THR A 105 6.55 8.37 1.95
N VAL A 106 7.59 9.20 2.10
CA VAL A 106 7.67 10.52 1.43
C VAL A 106 8.72 10.51 0.32
N LEU A 107 8.24 10.32 -0.91
CA LEU A 107 9.09 10.15 -2.08
C LEU A 107 9.80 11.45 -2.51
N ASN A 108 9.23 12.61 -2.20
CA ASN A 108 9.74 13.92 -2.63
C ASN A 108 10.61 14.65 -1.59
N SER A 109 11.01 13.94 -0.52
CA SER A 109 11.84 14.49 0.55
C SER A 109 13.19 14.98 0.04
N PRO A 110 13.71 16.12 0.52
CA PRO A 110 15.08 16.55 0.22
C PRO A 110 16.13 15.67 0.92
N ASN A 111 15.74 14.90 1.94
CA ASN A 111 16.65 14.00 2.65
C ASN A 111 16.74 12.64 1.92
N PRO A 112 17.91 12.26 1.38
CA PRO A 112 18.07 11.01 0.63
C PRO A 112 17.80 9.76 1.48
N VAL A 113 17.99 9.80 2.79
CA VAL A 113 17.68 8.67 3.69
C VAL A 113 16.17 8.44 3.78
N VAL A 114 15.38 9.51 3.79
CA VAL A 114 13.91 9.41 3.80
C VAL A 114 13.43 8.85 2.46
N VAL A 115 13.97 9.34 1.35
CA VAL A 115 13.65 8.81 0.01
C VAL A 115 13.99 7.33 -0.08
N LYS A 116 15.17 6.91 0.40
CA LYS A 116 15.55 5.49 0.41
C LYS A 116 14.54 4.63 1.18
N ARG A 117 14.13 5.06 2.38
CA ARG A 117 13.12 4.35 3.18
C ARG A 117 11.76 4.31 2.48
N ALA A 118 11.35 5.40 1.82
CA ALA A 118 10.11 5.42 1.05
C ALA A 118 10.16 4.45 -0.14
N LEU A 119 11.31 4.33 -0.81
CA LEU A 119 11.52 3.35 -1.89
C LEU A 119 11.43 1.91 -1.36
N ASP A 120 12.09 1.62 -0.24
CA ASP A 120 12.04 0.30 0.38
C ASP A 120 10.61 -0.06 0.83
N ASP A 121 9.84 0.93 1.29
CA ASP A 121 8.43 0.76 1.64
C ASP A 121 7.54 0.51 0.42
N LEU A 122 7.71 1.27 -0.67
CA LEU A 122 6.99 1.02 -1.92
C LEU A 122 7.33 -0.36 -2.52
N ARG A 123 8.59 -0.79 -2.44
CA ARG A 123 9.02 -2.14 -2.86
C ARG A 123 8.34 -3.23 -2.05
N TYR A 124 8.21 -3.05 -0.73
CA TYR A 124 7.46 -3.97 0.12
C TYR A 124 6.02 -4.12 -0.36
N HIS A 125 5.30 -3.01 -0.56
CA HIS A 125 3.90 -3.01 -0.97
C HIS A 125 3.73 -3.67 -2.35
N ALA A 126 4.58 -3.33 -3.32
CA ALA A 126 4.55 -3.95 -4.64
C ALA A 126 4.84 -5.44 -4.57
N ARG A 127 5.85 -5.86 -3.79
CA ARG A 127 6.20 -7.27 -3.58
C ARG A 127 5.06 -8.06 -2.96
N PHE A 128 4.33 -7.49 -2.01
CA PHE A 128 3.18 -8.15 -1.38
C PHE A 128 2.09 -8.44 -2.42
N LEU A 129 1.75 -7.44 -3.25
CA LEU A 129 0.77 -7.60 -4.33
C LEU A 129 1.28 -8.56 -5.44
N ASP A 130 2.57 -8.54 -5.75
CA ASP A 130 3.21 -9.48 -6.69
C ASP A 130 3.17 -10.92 -6.17
N ALA A 131 3.47 -11.14 -4.89
CA ALA A 131 3.47 -12.47 -4.27
C ALA A 131 2.06 -13.10 -4.22
N MET A 132 1.02 -12.27 -4.19
CA MET A 132 -0.36 -12.71 -4.37
C MET A 132 -0.74 -12.99 -5.84
N GLY A 133 0.13 -12.69 -6.81
CA GLY A 133 -0.19 -12.85 -8.24
C GLY A 133 -1.25 -11.85 -8.74
N LEU A 134 -1.35 -10.66 -8.12
CA LEU A 134 -2.35 -9.67 -8.46
C LEU A 134 -1.89 -8.76 -9.61
N SER A 135 -2.81 -8.49 -10.54
CA SER A 135 -2.55 -7.59 -11.68
C SER A 135 -2.37 -6.11 -11.28
N LYS A 136 -1.99 -5.26 -12.24
CA LYS A 136 -1.87 -3.80 -12.07
C LYS A 136 -3.17 -3.05 -11.74
N GLN A 137 -4.31 -3.75 -11.72
CA GLN A 137 -5.60 -3.16 -11.28
C GLN A 137 -5.61 -2.87 -9.77
N HIS A 138 -4.79 -3.60 -9.02
CA HIS A 138 -4.59 -3.43 -7.59
C HIS A 138 -3.55 -2.33 -7.37
N LYS A 139 -3.90 -1.32 -6.57
CA LYS A 139 -3.17 -0.03 -6.56
C LYS A 139 -2.47 0.25 -5.24
N ILE A 140 -1.39 1.02 -5.32
CA ILE A 140 -0.68 1.61 -4.19
C ILE A 140 -0.98 3.10 -4.24
N VAL A 141 -1.74 3.61 -3.28
CA VAL A 141 -2.12 5.03 -3.20
C VAL A 141 -1.03 5.79 -2.46
N LEU A 142 -0.61 6.94 -2.96
CA LEU A 142 0.44 7.75 -2.33
C LEU A 142 0.12 9.24 -2.44
N HIS A 143 0.34 9.99 -1.38
CA HIS A 143 0.35 11.46 -1.46
C HIS A 143 1.65 11.96 -2.09
N ILE A 144 1.66 13.20 -2.61
CA ILE A 144 2.86 13.77 -3.22
C ILE A 144 3.98 13.98 -2.18
N GLY A 145 3.61 14.35 -0.95
CA GLY A 145 4.54 14.48 0.18
C GLY A 145 4.63 15.90 0.72
N GLY A 146 5.84 16.40 0.98
CA GLY A 146 6.09 17.72 1.58
C GLY A 146 6.27 18.84 0.55
N VAL A 147 5.97 20.10 0.88
CA VAL A 147 6.35 21.28 0.04
C VAL A 147 7.78 21.77 0.30
N TYR A 148 8.31 21.58 1.52
CA TYR A 148 9.67 21.94 1.91
C TYR A 148 10.11 23.38 1.56
N GLY A 149 9.17 24.35 1.63
CA GLY A 149 9.43 25.75 1.31
C GLY A 149 9.55 26.08 -0.19
N ASP A 150 9.55 25.08 -1.07
CA ASP A 150 9.64 25.22 -2.52
C ASP A 150 8.77 24.14 -3.19
N LYS A 151 7.51 24.48 -3.43
CA LYS A 151 6.50 23.56 -3.98
C LYS A 151 6.84 23.13 -5.42
N PRO A 152 7.21 24.02 -6.36
CA PRO A 152 7.68 23.59 -7.68
C PRO A 152 8.87 22.63 -7.61
N GLY A 153 9.88 22.92 -6.78
CA GLY A 153 11.01 22.01 -6.58
C GLY A 153 10.60 20.69 -5.94
N ALA A 154 9.64 20.68 -5.02
CA ALA A 154 9.11 19.46 -4.41
C ALA A 154 8.37 18.57 -5.41
N ILE A 155 7.58 19.14 -6.30
CA ILE A 155 6.94 18.42 -7.42
C ILE A 155 8.01 17.81 -8.33
N ASN A 156 9.03 18.59 -8.69
CA ASN A 156 10.13 18.09 -9.54
C ASN A 156 10.90 16.94 -8.88
N ARG A 157 11.11 16.99 -7.56
CA ARG A 157 11.70 15.87 -6.80
C ARG A 157 10.81 14.63 -6.86
N PHE A 158 9.50 14.78 -6.65
CA PHE A 158 8.54 13.67 -6.77
C PHE A 158 8.64 13.02 -8.15
N ILE A 159 8.54 13.81 -9.22
CA ILE A 159 8.59 13.34 -10.60
C ILE A 159 9.90 12.62 -10.90
N LYS A 160 11.04 13.20 -10.49
CA LYS A 160 12.36 12.58 -10.69
C LYS A 160 12.43 11.21 -10.03
N GLN A 161 11.96 11.08 -8.79
CA GLN A 161 11.98 9.80 -8.08
C GLN A 161 10.96 8.81 -8.66
N TYR A 162 9.76 9.28 -9.03
CA TYR A 162 8.73 8.46 -9.68
C TYR A 162 9.25 7.78 -10.96
N ARG A 163 9.97 8.54 -11.80
CA ARG A 163 10.57 8.01 -13.04
C ARG A 163 11.64 6.95 -12.80
N CYS A 164 12.27 6.95 -11.61
CA CYS A 164 13.28 5.97 -11.21
C CYS A 164 12.70 4.77 -10.45
N LEU A 165 11.38 4.72 -10.21
CA LEU A 165 10.75 3.58 -9.54
C LEU A 165 10.81 2.32 -10.41
N ASP A 166 10.90 1.18 -9.74
CA ASP A 166 10.78 -0.14 -10.36
C ASP A 166 9.43 -0.25 -11.09
N GLU A 167 9.39 -0.91 -12.25
CA GLU A 167 8.23 -0.92 -13.14
C GLU A 167 6.96 -1.46 -12.45
N ASN A 168 7.11 -2.51 -11.63
CA ASN A 168 6.02 -3.11 -10.88
C ASN A 168 5.40 -2.16 -9.84
N ILE A 169 6.15 -1.17 -9.35
CA ILE A 169 5.65 -0.09 -8.49
C ILE A 169 4.93 0.93 -9.38
N ARG A 170 5.56 1.41 -10.47
CA ARG A 170 4.97 2.45 -11.34
C ARG A 170 3.61 2.07 -11.89
N GLN A 171 3.44 0.81 -12.30
CA GLN A 171 2.16 0.30 -12.84
C GLN A 171 1.02 0.27 -11.80
N ARG A 172 1.37 0.24 -10.51
CA ARG A 172 0.41 0.19 -9.40
C ARG A 172 0.25 1.51 -8.68
N LEU A 173 1.21 2.42 -8.77
CA LEU A 173 1.16 3.69 -8.07
C LEU A 173 0.02 4.57 -8.61
N VAL A 174 -0.75 5.15 -7.70
CA VAL A 174 -1.72 6.21 -7.97
C VAL A 174 -1.49 7.33 -6.97
N ILE A 175 -1.72 8.56 -7.38
CA ILE A 175 -1.49 9.74 -6.53
C ILE A 175 -2.81 10.33 -6.03
N GLU A 176 -2.81 10.84 -4.81
CA GLU A 176 -3.99 11.35 -4.12
C GLU A 176 -3.77 12.80 -3.64
N ASN A 177 -4.81 13.64 -3.76
CA ASN A 177 -4.80 14.98 -3.19
C ASN A 177 -4.88 14.95 -1.67
N ASP A 178 -4.32 15.98 -1.03
CA ASP A 178 -4.34 16.14 0.43
C ASP A 178 -5.01 17.47 0.83
N ASP A 179 -5.24 17.66 2.13
CA ASP A 179 -5.99 18.76 2.73
C ASP A 179 -5.16 20.05 2.91
N ARG A 180 -3.86 20.04 2.58
CA ARG A 180 -2.94 21.10 3.03
C ARG A 180 -1.97 21.59 1.97
N GLN A 181 -1.39 20.66 1.23
CA GLN A 181 -0.19 20.87 0.47
C GLN A 181 -0.44 20.71 -1.03
N TYR A 182 -1.19 19.70 -1.47
CA TYR A 182 -1.39 19.40 -2.88
C TYR A 182 -2.86 19.25 -3.22
N THR A 183 -3.40 20.26 -3.91
CA THR A 183 -4.79 20.29 -4.36
C THR A 183 -5.04 19.28 -5.48
N ILE A 184 -6.31 18.92 -5.71
CA ILE A 184 -6.67 18.02 -6.82
C ILE A 184 -6.21 18.54 -8.19
N SER A 185 -6.25 19.85 -8.43
CA SER A 185 -5.78 20.43 -9.70
C SER A 185 -4.28 20.18 -9.93
N GLU A 186 -3.48 20.27 -8.88
CA GLU A 186 -2.03 20.05 -8.95
C GLU A 186 -1.72 18.57 -9.13
N VAL A 187 -2.40 17.70 -8.37
CA VAL A 187 -2.25 16.25 -8.50
C VAL A 187 -2.70 15.76 -9.89
N LEU A 188 -3.78 16.31 -10.44
CA LEU A 188 -4.21 16.04 -11.83
C LEU A 188 -3.19 16.51 -12.87
N SER A 189 -2.55 17.67 -12.66
CA SER A 189 -1.49 18.15 -13.54
C SER A 189 -0.30 17.18 -13.55
N ILE A 190 0.15 16.74 -12.37
CA ILE A 190 1.23 15.76 -12.23
C ILE A 190 0.83 14.44 -12.89
N GLY A 191 -0.36 13.93 -12.57
CA GLY A 191 -0.86 12.66 -13.09
C GLY A 191 -0.99 12.66 -14.62
N LYS A 192 -1.48 13.76 -15.20
CA LYS A 192 -1.56 13.92 -16.66
C LYS A 192 -0.19 13.92 -17.33
N ASN A 193 0.78 14.63 -16.76
CA ASN A 193 2.12 14.76 -17.35
C ASN A 193 2.94 13.48 -17.25
N GLU A 194 2.78 12.72 -16.16
CA GLU A 194 3.56 11.50 -15.90
C GLU A 194 2.80 10.19 -16.20
N GLY A 195 1.54 10.27 -16.63
CA GLY A 195 0.70 9.10 -16.89
C GLY A 195 0.26 8.34 -15.63
N ILE A 196 0.20 9.03 -14.48
CA ILE A 196 -0.16 8.45 -13.19
C ILE A 196 -1.66 8.62 -12.97
N PRO A 197 -2.43 7.55 -12.69
CA PRO A 197 -3.83 7.69 -12.30
C PRO A 197 -3.95 8.47 -10.97
N VAL A 198 -5.01 9.27 -10.86
CA VAL A 198 -5.28 10.10 -9.70
C VAL A 198 -6.47 9.56 -8.91
N VAL A 199 -6.32 9.44 -7.60
CA VAL A 199 -7.42 9.21 -6.65
C VAL A 199 -7.88 10.58 -6.15
N PHE A 200 -9.19 10.81 -6.26
CA PHE A 200 -9.81 12.00 -5.70
C PHE A 200 -10.33 11.68 -4.30
N ASP A 201 -9.74 12.32 -3.29
CA ASP A 201 -10.29 12.37 -1.95
C ASP A 201 -11.19 13.60 -1.81
N ASN A 202 -12.49 13.36 -1.61
CA ASN A 202 -13.50 14.39 -1.55
C ASN A 202 -13.44 15.22 -0.26
N LEU A 203 -13.02 14.62 0.87
CA LEU A 203 -12.91 15.34 2.13
C LEU A 203 -11.69 16.27 2.09
N HIS A 204 -10.55 15.80 1.61
CA HIS A 204 -9.37 16.64 1.39
C HIS A 204 -9.62 17.81 0.44
N HIS A 205 -10.58 17.69 -0.48
CA HIS A 205 -10.93 18.79 -1.38
C HIS A 205 -11.88 19.82 -0.74
N GLN A 206 -12.67 19.41 0.25
CA GLN A 206 -13.62 20.28 0.94
C GLN A 206 -13.00 21.10 2.07
N VAL A 207 -11.91 20.59 2.65
CA VAL A 207 -11.12 21.23 3.71
C VAL A 207 -10.14 22.23 3.09
#